data_AF-A0A2X0TXL0-F1
#
_entry.id   AF-A0A2X0TXL0-F1
#
_cell.length_a   1.000
_cell.length_b   1.000
_cell.length_c   1.000
_cell.angle_alpha   90.00
_cell.angle_beta   90.00
_cell.angle_gamma   90.00
#
_symmetry.space_group_name_H-M   'P 1'
#
loop_
_entity.id
_entity.type
_entity.pdbx_description
1 polymer ?
#
loop_
_entity_poly.entity_id
_entity_poly.type
_entity_poly.pdbx_seq_one_letter_code
_entity_poly.pdbx_strand_id
1 'polypeptide(L)'
;MKDNLNIAIIGIGLGLFGAAVWYAEMFTDSKAANLWRRMNGKGRISRNYAAIGAPAFACIFLLGGILGLINYFQLPGILSRIAAISILVFLSFFLIGLLPIKFPRWVYADWQYAKRHGLLDDDGNIDREAWARHHANKRDLW
;
A
#
# COMPACT_ATOMS: atom_id res chain seq x y z
N MET A 1 7.69 -30.23 5.04
CA MET A 1 6.28 -29.93 5.42
C MET A 1 6.18 -28.78 6.41
N LYS A 2 6.90 -28.82 7.55
CA LYS A 2 6.89 -27.73 8.55
C LYS A 2 7.32 -26.38 7.97
N ASP A 3 8.25 -26.37 7.01
CA ASP A 3 8.73 -25.16 6.35
C ASP A 3 7.64 -24.47 5.51
N ASN A 4 6.81 -25.23 4.80
CA ASN A 4 5.68 -24.69 4.02
C ASN A 4 4.64 -24.02 4.93
N LEU A 5 4.40 -24.59 6.11
CA LEU A 5 3.52 -24.00 7.11
C LEU A 5 4.11 -22.71 7.72
N ASN A 6 5.42 -22.67 7.97
CA ASN A 6 6.09 -21.46 8.44
C ASN A 6 6.01 -20.35 7.39
N ILE A 7 6.26 -20.66 6.12
CA ILE A 7 6.09 -19.74 4.99
C ILE A 7 4.65 -19.22 4.93
N ALA A 8 3.66 -20.09 5.13
CA ALA A 8 2.26 -19.71 5.16
C ALA A 8 1.96 -18.67 6.24
N ILE A 9 2.35 -18.98 7.48
CA ILE A 9 2.08 -18.12 8.64
C ILE A 9 2.78 -16.76 8.48
N ILE A 10 4.07 -16.78 8.12
CA ILE A 10 4.87 -15.55 7.96
C ILE A 10 4.34 -14.73 6.79
N GLY A 11 4.08 -15.35 5.64
CA GLY A 11 3.58 -14.67 4.44
C GLY A 11 2.22 -14.03 4.67
N ILE A 12 1.27 -14.77 5.26
CA ILE A 12 -0.05 -14.22 5.59
C ILE A 12 0.07 -13.10 6.62
N GLY A 13 0.85 -13.31 7.68
CA GLY A 13 1.05 -12.31 8.73
C GLY A 13 1.63 -11.00 8.20
N LEU A 14 2.73 -11.08 7.44
CA LEU A 14 3.37 -9.91 6.83
C LEU A 14 2.47 -9.25 5.78
N GLY A 15 1.75 -10.03 4.99
CA GLY A 15 0.82 -9.53 3.98
C GLY A 15 -0.34 -8.74 4.59
N LEU A 16 -0.98 -9.29 5.63
CA LEU A 16 -2.07 -8.60 6.36
C LEU A 16 -1.56 -7.36 7.08
N PHE A 17 -0.40 -7.45 7.74
CA PHE A 17 0.21 -6.30 8.40
C PHE A 17 0.54 -5.18 7.40
N GLY A 18 1.18 -5.53 6.28
CA GLY A 18 1.50 -4.58 5.21
C GLY A 18 0.24 -3.94 4.61
N ALA A 19 -0.80 -4.73 4.36
CA ALA A 19 -2.07 -4.22 3.87
C ALA A 19 -2.74 -3.27 4.88
N ALA A 20 -2.70 -3.58 6.18
CA ALA A 20 -3.24 -2.72 7.23
C ALA A 20 -2.47 -1.39 7.34
N VAL A 21 -1.13 -1.44 7.28
CA VAL A 21 -0.29 -0.23 7.29
C VAL A 21 -0.58 0.64 6.06
N TRP A 22 -0.63 0.03 4.88
CA TRP A 22 -0.96 0.74 3.64
C TRP A 22 -2.37 1.35 3.69
N TYR A 23 -3.36 0.59 4.17
CA TYR A 23 -4.73 1.09 4.31
C TYR A 23 -4.79 2.26 5.29
N ALA A 24 -4.10 2.16 6.43
CA ALA A 24 -4.01 3.23 7.40
C ALA A 24 -3.39 4.49 6.78
N GLU A 25 -2.29 4.35 6.05
CA GLU A 25 -1.61 5.43 5.34
C GLU A 25 -2.54 6.14 4.33
N MET A 26 -3.24 5.37 3.51
CA MET A 26 -4.06 5.88 2.40
C MET A 26 -5.40 6.45 2.85
N PHE A 27 -6.07 5.79 3.79
CA PHE A 27 -7.50 5.98 4.05
C PHE A 27 -7.86 6.48 5.45
N THR A 28 -6.91 6.54 6.38
CA THR A 28 -7.19 6.97 7.76
C THR A 28 -6.46 8.25 8.12
N ASP A 29 -7.01 9.00 9.08
CA ASP A 29 -6.42 10.24 9.61
C ASP A 29 -5.85 10.06 11.02
N SER A 30 -5.50 8.83 11.38
CA SER A 30 -4.92 8.50 12.69
C SER A 30 -3.57 9.20 12.91
N LYS A 31 -3.21 9.41 14.18
CA LYS A 31 -1.88 9.94 14.55
C LYS A 31 -0.75 9.09 13.94
N ALA A 32 -0.92 7.77 13.93
CA ALA A 32 0.01 6.82 13.33
C ALA A 32 0.11 6.98 11.81
N ALA A 33 -1.02 7.10 11.10
CA ALA A 33 -1.00 7.34 9.65
C ALA A 33 -0.33 8.67 9.28
N ASN A 34 -0.57 9.73 10.06
CA ASN A 34 0.09 11.02 9.87
C ASN A 34 1.61 10.93 10.10
N LEU A 35 2.04 10.21 11.14
CA LEU A 35 3.46 9.96 11.40
C LEU A 35 4.09 9.15 10.25
N TRP A 36 3.41 8.09 9.81
CA TRP A 36 3.87 7.23 8.72
C TRP A 36 4.03 8.00 7.40
N ARG A 37 3.03 8.81 7.02
CA ARG A 37 3.12 9.72 5.85
C ARG A 37 4.24 10.74 5.98
N ARG A 38 4.54 11.24 7.19
CA ARG A 38 5.69 12.13 7.44
C ARG A 38 7.02 11.40 7.28
N MET A 39 7.12 10.15 7.74
CA MET A 39 8.32 9.32 7.56
C MET A 39 8.56 9.01 6.08
N ASN A 40 7.51 8.64 5.33
CA ASN A 40 7.58 8.44 3.88
C ASN A 40 7.88 9.74 3.13
N GLY A 41 7.27 10.87 3.52
CA GLY A 41 7.47 12.17 2.87
C GLY A 41 8.81 12.87 3.19
N LYS A 42 9.48 12.50 4.29
CA LYS A 42 10.85 12.96 4.61
C LYS A 42 11.95 12.00 4.13
N GLY A 43 11.60 10.76 3.79
CA GLY A 43 12.53 9.72 3.33
C GLY A 43 12.56 9.55 1.80
N ARG A 44 13.55 8.80 1.31
CA ARG A 44 13.73 8.44 -0.12
C ARG A 44 12.71 7.42 -0.66
N ILE A 45 11.73 7.00 0.15
CA ILE A 45 10.68 6.07 -0.25
C ILE A 45 9.64 6.86 -1.03
N SER A 46 9.60 6.65 -2.35
CA SER A 46 8.87 7.51 -3.28
C SER A 46 7.36 7.50 -3.03
N ARG A 47 6.67 8.62 -3.32
CA ARG A 47 5.20 8.74 -3.31
C ARG A 47 4.52 7.62 -4.13
N ASN A 48 5.22 7.13 -5.15
CA ASN A 48 4.82 6.04 -6.03
C ASN A 48 4.87 4.68 -5.34
N TYR A 49 5.87 4.46 -4.47
CA TYR A 49 5.93 3.24 -3.66
C TYR A 49 4.71 3.16 -2.75
N ALA A 50 4.38 4.22 -2.01
CA ALA A 50 3.21 4.20 -1.13
C ALA A 50 1.90 3.94 -1.91
N ALA A 51 1.77 4.52 -3.11
CA ALA A 51 0.58 4.38 -3.94
C ALA A 51 0.41 2.99 -4.57
N ILE A 52 1.48 2.42 -5.12
CA ILE A 52 1.43 1.21 -5.97
C ILE A 52 2.33 0.09 -5.42
N GLY A 53 3.53 0.44 -4.96
CA GLY A 53 4.53 -0.52 -4.49
C GLY A 53 4.12 -1.25 -3.20
N ALA A 54 3.78 -0.51 -2.15
CA ALA A 54 3.37 -1.04 -0.85
C ALA A 54 2.18 -2.02 -0.92
N PRO A 55 1.06 -1.71 -1.61
CA PRO A 55 -0.05 -2.67 -1.72
C PRO A 55 0.34 -3.89 -2.56
N ALA A 56 1.11 -3.71 -3.64
CA ALA A 56 1.62 -4.84 -4.43
C ALA A 56 2.55 -5.74 -3.59
N PHE A 57 3.40 -5.15 -2.75
CA PHE A 57 4.29 -5.87 -1.85
C PHE A 57 3.51 -6.68 -0.80
N ALA A 58 2.45 -6.10 -0.23
CA ALA A 58 1.54 -6.81 0.66
C ALA A 58 0.88 -8.02 -0.05
N CYS A 59 0.42 -7.85 -1.30
CA CYS A 59 -0.13 -8.94 -2.11
C CYS A 59 0.90 -10.05 -2.38
N ILE A 60 2.17 -9.73 -2.64
CA ILE A 60 3.24 -10.73 -2.81
C ILE A 60 3.39 -11.60 -1.57
N PHE A 61 3.38 -11.01 -0.38
CA PHE A 61 3.45 -11.77 0.88
C PHE A 61 2.22 -12.64 1.11
N LEU A 62 1.01 -12.11 0.87
CA LEU A 62 -0.22 -12.90 0.96
C LEU A 62 -0.18 -14.10 0.01
N LEU A 63 0.21 -13.89 -1.24
CA LEU A 63 0.33 -14.96 -2.24
C LEU A 63 1.43 -15.96 -1.89
N GLY A 64 2.56 -15.50 -1.35
CA GLY A 64 3.62 -16.37 -0.83
C GLY A 64 3.12 -17.24 0.32
N GLY A 65 2.30 -16.68 1.21
CA GLY A 65 1.66 -17.42 2.28
C GLY A 65 0.64 -18.45 1.77
N ILE A 66 -0.18 -18.08 0.80
CA ILE A 66 -1.12 -18.98 0.10
C ILE A 66 -0.35 -20.11 -0.59
N LEU A 67 0.77 -19.81 -1.26
CA LEU A 67 1.64 -20.82 -1.87
C LEU A 67 2.20 -21.79 -0.82
N GLY A 68 2.57 -21.29 0.36
CA GLY A 68 2.93 -22.12 1.52
C GLY A 68 1.81 -23.08 1.92
N LEU A 69 0.56 -22.62 2.00
CA LEU A 69 -0.60 -23.48 2.29
C LEU A 69 -0.84 -24.53 1.20
N ILE A 70 -0.82 -24.12 -0.07
CA ILE A 70 -0.99 -25.03 -1.23
C ILE A 70 0.03 -26.17 -1.15
N ASN A 71 1.30 -25.85 -0.90
CA ASN A 71 2.37 -26.83 -0.81
C ASN A 71 2.33 -27.66 0.49
N TYR A 72 1.79 -27.12 1.58
CA TYR A 72 1.61 -27.85 2.84
C TYR A 72 0.54 -28.95 2.71
N PHE A 73 -0.62 -28.60 2.12
CA PHE A 73 -1.74 -29.53 1.90
C PHE A 73 -1.59 -30.39 0.65
N GLN A 74 -0.47 -30.27 -0.09
CA GLN A 74 -0.21 -31.01 -1.33
C GLN A 74 -1.34 -30.85 -2.36
N LEU A 75 -1.88 -29.63 -2.47
CA LEU A 75 -2.95 -29.32 -3.41
C LEU A 75 -2.48 -29.42 -4.87
N PRO A 76 -3.41 -29.48 -5.85
CA PRO A 76 -3.05 -29.62 -7.25
C PRO A 76 -2.02 -28.58 -7.72
N GLY A 77 -0.95 -29.02 -8.36
CA GLY A 77 0.18 -28.15 -8.74
C GLY A 77 -0.18 -27.00 -9.69
N ILE A 78 -1.36 -27.06 -10.35
CA ILE A 78 -1.90 -25.93 -11.10
C ILE A 78 -2.11 -24.69 -10.20
N LEU A 79 -2.53 -24.88 -8.95
CA LEU A 79 -2.74 -23.80 -7.99
C LEU A 79 -1.40 -23.14 -7.62
N SER A 80 -0.35 -23.94 -7.41
CA SER A 80 1.00 -23.40 -7.16
C SER A 80 1.50 -22.57 -8.35
N ARG A 81 1.24 -23.02 -9.58
CA ARG A 81 1.59 -22.27 -10.80
C ARG A 81 0.83 -20.95 -10.91
N ILE A 82 -0.48 -20.95 -10.64
CA ILE A 82 -1.30 -19.73 -10.65
C ILE A 82 -0.80 -18.73 -9.58
N ALA A 83 -0.53 -19.22 -8.37
CA ALA A 83 0.02 -18.38 -7.31
C ALA A 83 1.39 -17.78 -7.69
N ALA A 84 2.28 -18.59 -8.26
CA ALA A 84 3.59 -18.13 -8.73
C ALA A 84 3.48 -17.06 -9.84
N ILE A 85 2.62 -17.27 -10.84
CA ILE A 85 2.37 -16.28 -11.90
C ILE A 85 1.80 -15.00 -11.31
N SER A 86 0.88 -15.10 -10.36
CA SER A 86 0.28 -13.94 -9.68
C SER A 86 1.35 -13.15 -8.91
N ILE A 87 2.28 -13.83 -8.23
CA ILE A 87 3.42 -13.19 -7.56
C ILE A 87 4.26 -12.40 -8.56
N LEU A 88 4.54 -12.94 -9.74
CA LEU A 88 5.31 -12.23 -10.79
C LEU A 88 4.57 -11.00 -11.33
N VAL A 89 3.24 -11.07 -11.46
CA VAL A 89 2.41 -9.91 -11.84
C VAL A 89 2.50 -8.81 -10.78
N PHE A 90 2.32 -9.15 -9.50
CA PHE A 90 2.44 -8.16 -8.43
C PHE A 90 3.87 -7.66 -8.24
N LEU A 91 4.88 -8.48 -8.49
CA LEU A 91 6.26 -8.03 -8.54
C LEU A 91 6.48 -6.98 -9.63
N SER A 92 5.83 -7.12 -10.77
CA SER A 92 5.86 -6.11 -11.83
C SER A 92 5.24 -4.79 -11.37
N PHE A 93 4.08 -4.82 -10.70
CA PHE A 93 3.48 -3.61 -10.10
C PHE A 93 4.36 -3.00 -9.01
N PHE A 94 5.01 -3.82 -8.18
CA PHE A 94 5.95 -3.36 -7.17
C PHE A 94 7.10 -2.59 -7.81
N LEU A 95 7.75 -3.15 -8.83
CA LEU A 95 8.84 -2.52 -9.56
C LEU A 95 8.39 -1.23 -10.25
N ILE A 96 7.20 -1.23 -10.87
CA ILE A 96 6.59 -0.03 -11.45
C ILE A 96 6.38 1.06 -10.39
N GLY A 97 5.93 0.69 -9.18
CA GLY A 97 5.77 1.60 -8.05
C GLY A 97 7.09 2.22 -7.56
N LEU A 98 8.24 1.64 -7.88
CA LEU A 98 9.56 2.22 -7.57
C LEU A 98 10.02 3.24 -8.62
N LEU A 99 9.46 3.21 -9.83
CA LEU A 99 9.85 4.11 -10.91
C LEU A 99 9.42 5.56 -10.60
N PRO A 100 10.23 6.57 -10.96
CA PRO A 100 9.90 7.99 -10.78
C PRO A 100 8.96 8.52 -11.88
N ILE A 101 7.90 7.77 -12.22
CA ILE A 101 6.87 8.18 -13.20
C ILE A 101 5.62 8.73 -12.52
N LYS A 102 4.82 9.52 -13.22
CA LYS A 102 3.55 10.04 -12.67
C LYS A 102 2.44 9.02 -12.88
N PHE A 103 1.75 8.66 -11.79
CA PHE A 103 0.53 7.86 -11.82
C PHE A 103 -0.72 8.75 -11.78
N PRO A 104 -1.92 8.22 -12.08
CA PRO A 104 -3.17 8.95 -11.91
C PRO A 104 -3.31 9.53 -10.49
N ARG A 105 -3.71 10.79 -10.37
CA ARG A 105 -3.74 11.53 -9.09
C ARG A 105 -4.43 10.77 -7.95
N TRP A 106 -5.49 10.02 -8.26
CA TRP A 106 -6.28 9.30 -7.27
C TRP A 106 -5.57 8.13 -6.59
N VAL A 107 -4.44 7.63 -7.10
CA VAL A 107 -3.70 6.55 -6.41
C VAL A 107 -2.90 7.05 -5.21
N TYR A 108 -2.75 8.36 -5.04
CA TYR A 108 -1.86 8.94 -4.04
C TYR A 108 -2.58 9.29 -2.73
N ALA A 109 -1.86 9.15 -1.61
CA ALA A 109 -2.40 9.39 -0.27
C ALA A 109 -2.85 10.85 -0.05
N ASP A 110 -2.16 11.82 -0.65
CA ASP A 110 -2.50 13.25 -0.59
C ASP A 110 -3.84 13.53 -1.29
N TRP A 111 -4.06 12.94 -2.46
CA TRP A 111 -5.35 13.05 -3.15
C TRP A 111 -6.48 12.35 -2.39
N GLN A 112 -6.22 11.16 -1.84
CA GLN A 112 -7.21 10.45 -1.02
C GLN A 112 -7.58 11.25 0.24
N TYR A 113 -6.60 11.90 0.88
CA TYR A 113 -6.84 12.83 1.97
C TYR A 113 -7.66 14.04 1.51
N ALA A 114 -7.28 14.69 0.41
CA ALA A 114 -8.01 15.84 -0.12
C ALA A 114 -9.48 15.50 -0.41
N LYS A 115 -9.72 14.33 -1.02
CA LYS A 115 -11.07 13.81 -1.31
C LYS A 115 -11.93 13.69 -0.05
N ARG A 116 -11.40 13.14 1.04
CA ARG A 116 -12.17 12.92 2.29
C ARG A 116 -12.46 14.21 3.05
N HIS A 117 -11.63 15.24 2.86
CA HIS A 117 -11.75 16.52 3.55
C HIS A 117 -12.39 17.62 2.68
N GLY A 118 -12.91 17.30 1.49
CA GLY A 118 -13.52 18.27 0.60
C GLY A 118 -12.55 19.35 0.11
N LEU A 119 -11.27 19.00 -0.06
CA LEU A 119 -10.19 19.90 -0.47
C LEU A 119 -9.87 19.78 -1.97
N LEU A 120 -10.84 19.29 -2.75
CA LEU A 120 -10.71 19.18 -4.20
C LEU A 120 -11.38 20.40 -4.85
N ASP A 121 -10.77 20.92 -5.91
CA ASP A 121 -11.41 21.91 -6.79
C ASP A 121 -12.43 21.27 -7.74
N ASP A 122 -13.12 22.09 -8.52
CA ASP A 122 -14.15 21.66 -9.48
C ASP A 122 -13.59 20.68 -10.54
N ASP A 123 -12.30 20.76 -10.85
CA ASP A 123 -11.59 19.88 -11.77
C ASP A 123 -11.07 18.58 -11.10
N GLY A 124 -11.30 18.41 -9.80
CA GLY A 124 -10.88 17.27 -8.99
C GLY A 124 -9.38 17.23 -8.67
N ASN A 125 -8.66 18.34 -8.83
CA ASN A 125 -7.31 18.55 -8.32
C ASN A 125 -7.37 19.00 -6.85
N ILE A 126 -6.22 18.96 -6.17
CA ILE A 126 -6.12 19.47 -4.81
C ILE A 126 -6.17 21.00 -4.88
N ASP A 127 -7.21 21.61 -4.30
CA ASP A 127 -7.27 23.06 -4.09
C ASP A 127 -6.18 23.45 -3.10
N ARG A 128 -5.17 24.17 -3.60
CA ARG A 128 -4.01 24.56 -2.80
C ARG A 128 -4.35 25.55 -1.69
N GLU A 129 -5.32 26.43 -1.91
CA GLU A 129 -5.75 27.42 -0.92
C GLU A 129 -6.56 26.76 0.19
N ALA A 130 -7.51 25.90 -0.17
CA ALA A 130 -8.25 25.09 0.81
C ALA A 130 -7.30 24.16 1.59
N TRP A 131 -6.37 23.50 0.89
CA TRP A 131 -5.37 22.63 1.52
C TRP A 131 -4.48 23.38 2.52
N ALA A 132 -3.97 24.55 2.15
CA ALA A 132 -3.12 25.37 3.00
C ALA A 132 -3.88 25.85 4.26
N ARG A 133 -5.10 26.35 4.09
CA ARG A 133 -5.97 26.78 5.21
C ARG A 133 -6.27 25.63 6.16
N HIS A 134 -6.63 24.46 5.64
CA HIS A 134 -6.92 23.27 6.45
C HIS A 134 -5.71 22.79 7.27
N HIS A 135 -4.51 22.84 6.70
CA HIS A 135 -3.28 22.45 7.41
C HIS A 135 -2.75 23.55 8.34
N ALA A 136 -3.06 24.82 8.11
CA ALA A 136 -2.78 25.89 9.07
C ALA A 136 -3.60 25.69 10.35
N ASN A 137 -4.91 25.48 10.22
CA ASN A 137 -5.82 25.29 11.37
C ASN A 137 -5.49 24.01 12.17
N LYS A 138 -4.90 22.98 11.54
CA LYS A 138 -4.41 21.77 12.24
C LYS A 138 -3.07 21.95 12.95
N ARG A 139 -2.26 22.95 12.60
CA ARG A 139 -0.98 23.23 13.29
C ARG A 139 -1.21 23.83 14.68
N ASP A 140 -2.35 24.48 14.89
CA ASP A 140 -2.72 25.10 16.16
C ASP A 140 -3.31 24.11 17.18
N LEU A 141 -3.52 22.85 16.78
CA LEU A 141 -4.10 21.78 17.60
C LEU A 141 -3.06 20.76 18.11
N TRP A 142 -1.77 21.05 17.94
CA TRP A 142 -0.62 20.19 18.26
C TRP A 142 0.60 21.00 18.69
#